data_AF-A0A0K8RBD3-F1
#
_entry.id   AF-A0A0K8RBD3-F1
#
_cell.length_a   1.000
_cell.length_b   1.000
_cell.length_c   1.000
_cell.angle_alpha   90.00
_cell.angle_beta   90.00
_cell.angle_gamma   90.00
#
_symmetry.space_group_name_H-M   'P 1'
#
loop_
_entity.id
_entity.type
_entity.pdbx_description
1 polymer ?
#
loop_
_entity_poly.entity_id
_entity_poly.type
_entity_poly.pdbx_seq_one_letter_code
_entity_poly.pdbx_strand_id
1 'polypeptide(L)'
;MDPIKMIQKAVNLYGNCSEDITVVITSRILFDENNADQVCFDQVDLADNFNGNAYNHVMGQAKLGGLCSVGRRVAIVEDAPPTYSLIQIIAHELAHTLGATHDGDNPFKDIADMAKSKCQPYTGHMMAPSAHGSNNGHFSDCSIEQIRAFVSKLE
;
A
#
# COMPACT_ATOMS: atom_id res chain seq x y z
N MET A 1 -1.28 1.68 15.29
CA MET A 1 -1.52 3.12 14.99
C MET A 1 -2.46 3.18 13.79
N ASP A 2 -3.47 4.04 13.83
CA ASP A 2 -4.52 4.15 12.80
C ASP A 2 -3.91 4.55 11.43
N PRO A 3 -3.89 3.66 10.42
CA PRO A 3 -3.34 3.90 9.10
C PRO A 3 -3.94 5.16 8.47
N ILE A 4 -5.25 5.39 8.62
CA ILE A 4 -5.93 6.58 8.08
C ILE A 4 -5.32 7.85 8.67
N LYS A 5 -5.03 7.87 9.97
CA LYS A 5 -4.34 9.00 10.61
C LYS A 5 -2.87 9.09 10.19
N MET A 6 -2.19 7.97 10.02
CA MET A 6 -0.79 7.94 9.59
C MET A 6 -0.62 8.46 8.16
N ILE A 7 -1.44 7.98 7.22
CA ILE A 7 -1.41 8.45 5.83
C ILE A 7 -1.78 9.93 5.76
N GLN A 8 -2.70 10.42 6.60
CA GLN A 8 -3.01 11.85 6.65
C GLN A 8 -1.86 12.68 7.22
N LYS A 9 -1.15 12.18 8.24
CA LYS A 9 0.06 12.81 8.76
C LYS A 9 1.16 12.86 7.69
N ALA A 10 1.37 11.76 6.96
CA ALA A 10 2.33 11.71 5.86
C ALA A 10 1.94 12.68 4.73
N VAL A 11 0.66 12.78 4.36
CA VAL A 11 0.17 13.80 3.43
C VAL A 11 0.53 15.21 3.89
N ASN A 12 0.28 15.54 5.16
CA ASN A 12 0.53 16.89 5.67
C ASN A 12 2.02 17.25 5.70
N LEU A 13 2.90 16.25 5.90
CA LEU A 13 4.35 16.44 5.95
C LEU A 13 4.98 16.44 4.55
N TYR A 14 4.58 15.51 3.69
CA TYR A 14 5.29 15.17 2.45
C TYR A 14 4.47 15.36 1.18
N GLY A 15 3.15 15.52 1.29
CA GLY A 15 2.26 15.60 0.12
C GLY A 15 2.51 16.81 -0.77
N ASN A 16 3.13 17.88 -0.25
CA ASN A 16 3.44 19.10 -0.99
C ASN A 16 4.90 19.18 -1.46
N CYS A 17 5.70 18.14 -1.22
CA CYS A 17 7.08 18.09 -1.69
C CYS A 17 7.12 17.89 -3.22
N SER A 18 8.25 18.19 -3.86
CA SER A 18 8.38 18.26 -5.33
C SER A 18 8.53 16.90 -6.03
N GLU A 19 8.77 15.84 -5.29
CA GLU A 19 8.99 14.48 -5.78
C GLU A 19 7.70 13.87 -6.35
N ASP A 20 7.81 12.88 -7.23
CA ASP A 20 6.64 12.22 -7.81
C ASP A 20 5.86 11.40 -6.78
N ILE A 21 6.58 10.82 -5.81
CA ILE A 21 6.03 10.04 -4.70
C ILE A 21 6.98 10.00 -3.51
N THR A 22 6.44 10.08 -2.29
CA THR A 22 7.16 9.77 -1.05
C THR A 22 6.68 8.43 -0.48
N VAL A 23 7.62 7.51 -0.22
CA VAL A 23 7.33 6.24 0.46
C VAL A 23 7.93 6.30 1.86
N VAL A 24 7.10 6.14 2.89
CA VAL A 24 7.52 6.08 4.30
C VAL A 24 7.56 4.63 4.73
N ILE A 25 8.75 4.16 5.13
CA ILE A 25 8.94 2.81 5.64
C ILE A 25 9.00 2.88 7.17
N THR A 26 8.11 2.16 7.84
CA THR A 26 8.14 1.95 9.30
C THR A 26 8.58 0.53 9.60
N SER A 27 9.26 0.30 10.72
CA SER A 27 9.68 -1.05 11.10
C SER A 27 8.82 -1.58 12.24
N ARG A 28 8.32 -2.80 12.08
CA ARG A 28 7.81 -3.64 13.17
C ARG A 28 8.99 -4.38 13.75
N ILE A 29 9.42 -4.03 14.96
CA ILE A 29 10.50 -4.78 15.61
C ILE A 29 9.99 -5.40 16.90
N LEU A 30 9.91 -6.73 16.87
CA LEU A 30 9.56 -7.57 18.01
C LEU A 30 10.86 -8.09 18.60
N PHE A 31 11.08 -7.88 19.90
CA PHE A 31 12.21 -8.50 20.59
C PHE A 31 11.76 -9.21 21.87
N ASP A 32 12.43 -10.33 22.16
CA ASP A 32 12.15 -11.29 23.24
C ASP A 32 12.68 -10.83 24.60
N GLU A 33 11.80 -10.82 25.60
CA GLU A 33 11.97 -10.31 26.96
C GLU A 33 13.02 -11.06 27.81
N ASN A 34 13.65 -12.10 27.27
CA ASN A 34 14.55 -13.00 28.02
C ASN A 34 16.03 -12.87 27.67
N ASN A 35 16.45 -11.95 26.80
CA ASN A 35 17.87 -11.82 26.44
C ASN A 35 18.27 -10.36 26.16
N ALA A 36 19.23 -9.83 26.93
CA ALA A 36 19.65 -8.43 26.94
C ALA A 36 20.45 -7.95 25.70
N ASP A 37 20.19 -8.56 24.53
CA ASP A 37 20.50 -8.06 23.18
C ASP A 37 19.22 -7.48 22.50
N GLN A 38 18.20 -7.21 23.31
CA GLN A 38 16.84 -6.79 22.96
C GLN A 38 16.80 -5.32 22.52
N VAL A 39 16.63 -5.02 21.23
CA VAL A 39 16.29 -3.63 20.85
C VAL A 39 14.82 -3.39 21.18
N CYS A 40 14.47 -2.25 21.75
CA CYS A 40 13.07 -1.84 21.84
C CYS A 40 12.83 -0.87 20.69
N PHE A 41 12.03 -1.29 19.71
CA PHE A 41 11.34 -0.33 18.85
C PHE A 41 9.89 -0.35 19.30
N ASP A 42 9.36 0.84 19.61
CA ASP A 42 7.95 1.01 19.96
C ASP A 42 7.11 0.26 18.91
N GLN A 43 6.32 -0.71 19.36
CA GLN A 43 5.48 -1.55 18.51
C GLN A 43 4.41 -0.69 17.85
N VAL A 44 4.76 -0.02 16.76
CA VAL A 44 3.81 0.69 15.93
C VAL A 44 3.40 -0.25 14.81
N ASP A 45 2.53 -1.19 15.18
CA ASP A 45 1.78 -2.02 14.22
C ASP A 45 0.77 -1.12 13.50
N LEU A 46 0.82 -1.05 12.17
CA LEU A 46 -0.19 -0.44 11.33
C LEU A 46 -1.51 -1.17 11.60
N ALA A 47 -2.48 -0.46 12.19
CA ALA A 47 -3.69 -1.08 12.70
C ALA A 47 -4.92 -0.23 12.41
N ASP A 48 -5.76 -0.68 11.49
CA ASP A 48 -6.99 0.02 11.12
C ASP A 48 -7.97 0.07 12.27
N ASN A 49 -8.80 1.11 12.32
CA ASN A 49 -9.89 1.20 13.28
C ASN A 49 -11.22 1.13 12.56
N PHE A 50 -11.84 -0.05 12.54
CA PHE A 50 -13.20 -0.22 12.05
C PHE A 50 -14.17 -0.32 13.23
N ASN A 51 -15.05 0.68 13.35
CA ASN A 51 -16.09 0.76 14.39
C ASN A 51 -15.57 0.57 15.82
N GLY A 52 -14.42 1.18 16.15
CA GLY A 52 -13.82 1.10 17.48
C GLY A 52 -12.97 -0.15 17.73
N ASN A 53 -12.90 -1.08 16.77
CA ASN A 53 -12.04 -2.27 16.85
C ASN A 53 -10.76 -2.03 16.04
N ALA A 54 -9.61 -2.35 16.65
CA ALA A 54 -8.31 -2.27 16.00
C ALA A 54 -8.04 -3.56 15.19
N TYR A 55 -7.69 -3.43 13.91
CA TYR A 55 -7.35 -4.50 12.98
C TYR A 55 -5.89 -4.32 12.52
N ASN A 56 -4.99 -5.13 13.05
CA ASN A 56 -3.56 -5.06 12.79
C ASN A 56 -3.08 -5.95 11.63
N HIS A 57 -3.92 -6.10 10.61
CA HIS A 57 -3.60 -6.83 9.39
C HIS A 57 -3.18 -5.91 8.24
N VAL A 58 -3.05 -4.60 8.52
CA VAL A 58 -2.64 -3.61 7.53
C VAL A 58 -1.12 -3.59 7.48
N MET A 59 -0.55 -3.94 6.32
CA MET A 59 0.90 -3.92 6.12
C MET A 59 1.38 -2.65 5.40
N GLY A 60 0.46 -1.90 4.80
CA GLY A 60 0.74 -0.67 4.08
C GLY A 60 -0.51 0.13 3.78
N GLN A 61 -0.32 1.38 3.36
CA GLN A 61 -1.39 2.22 2.86
C GLN A 61 -0.86 3.29 1.91
N ALA A 62 -1.54 3.46 0.78
CA ALA A 62 -1.29 4.52 -0.18
C ALA A 62 -2.51 5.38 -0.47
N LYS A 63 -2.29 6.61 -0.94
CA LYS A 63 -3.35 7.37 -1.60
C LYS A 63 -3.49 6.85 -3.03
N LEU A 64 -4.64 6.25 -3.31
CA LEU A 64 -5.02 5.80 -4.66
C LEU A 64 -4.85 6.93 -5.68
N GLY A 65 -4.16 6.67 -6.79
CA GLY A 65 -3.87 7.67 -7.83
C GLY A 65 -3.01 8.85 -7.33
N GLY A 66 -2.19 8.63 -6.31
CA GLY A 66 -1.40 9.66 -5.65
C GLY A 66 -0.14 10.08 -6.41
N LEU A 67 0.34 9.31 -7.39
CA LEU A 67 1.55 9.64 -8.13
C LEU A 67 1.42 11.02 -8.78
N CYS A 68 2.46 11.86 -8.66
CA CYS A 68 2.53 13.22 -9.17
C CYS A 68 1.41 14.16 -8.67
N SER A 69 0.57 13.73 -7.73
CA SER A 69 -0.58 14.50 -7.25
C SER A 69 -0.23 15.26 -5.97
N VAL A 70 -0.22 16.58 -6.04
CA VAL A 70 0.03 17.45 -4.87
C VAL A 70 -1.02 17.15 -3.78
N GLY A 71 -0.54 16.97 -2.55
CA GLY A 71 -1.35 16.56 -1.40
C GLY A 71 -1.75 15.08 -1.36
N ARG A 72 -1.33 14.26 -2.34
CA ARG A 72 -1.68 12.82 -2.41
C ARG A 72 -0.49 11.90 -2.72
N ARG A 73 0.68 12.45 -3.03
CA ARG A 73 1.93 11.73 -3.38
C ARG A 73 2.60 10.98 -2.22
N VAL A 74 1.87 10.13 -1.51
CA VAL A 74 2.38 9.38 -0.35
C VAL A 74 1.92 7.93 -0.31
N ALA A 75 2.83 7.07 0.13
CA ALA A 75 2.58 5.69 0.55
C ALA A 75 3.32 5.41 1.87
N ILE A 76 2.76 4.53 2.70
CA ILE A 76 3.36 4.07 3.95
C ILE A 76 3.38 2.54 3.92
N VAL A 77 4.47 1.95 4.38
CA VAL A 77 4.60 0.49 4.50
C VAL A 77 5.23 0.14 5.84
N GLU A 78 4.82 -0.98 6.40
CA GLU A 78 5.46 -1.61 7.55
C GLU A 78 6.34 -2.77 7.10
N ASP A 79 7.63 -2.68 7.43
CA ASP A 79 8.58 -3.78 7.31
C ASP A 79 8.54 -4.67 8.55
N ALA A 80 8.59 -5.98 8.36
CA ALA A 80 8.65 -6.96 9.43
C ALA A 80 9.87 -7.89 9.23
N PRO A 81 11.08 -7.49 9.63
CA PRO A 81 12.23 -8.38 9.58
C PRO A 81 11.98 -9.65 10.41
N PRO A 82 12.44 -10.85 9.97
CA PRO A 82 13.20 -11.16 8.76
C PRO A 82 12.32 -11.73 7.62
N THR A 83 11.05 -11.33 7.50
CA THR A 83 10.12 -11.94 6.52
C THR A 83 10.47 -11.63 5.05
N TYR A 84 11.27 -10.58 4.82
CA TYR A 84 11.56 -10.01 3.50
C TYR A 84 10.31 -9.63 2.69
N SER A 85 9.15 -9.44 3.35
CA SER A 85 7.87 -9.12 2.69
C SER A 85 7.75 -7.67 2.22
N LEU A 86 8.67 -6.80 2.67
CA LEU A 86 8.66 -5.37 2.37
C LEU A 86 8.59 -5.07 0.87
N ILE A 87 9.29 -5.84 0.04
CA ILE A 87 9.36 -5.60 -1.39
C ILE A 87 7.98 -5.75 -2.03
N GLN A 88 7.25 -6.81 -1.68
CA GLN A 88 5.90 -7.06 -2.20
C GLN A 88 4.91 -6.01 -1.68
N ILE A 89 5.04 -5.61 -0.42
CA ILE A 89 4.17 -4.59 0.19
C ILE A 89 4.41 -3.22 -0.48
N ILE A 90 5.65 -2.79 -0.68
CA ILE A 90 5.95 -1.55 -1.40
C ILE A 90 5.41 -1.61 -2.83
N ALA A 91 5.59 -2.71 -3.53
CA ALA A 91 5.06 -2.87 -4.88
C ALA A 91 3.52 -2.74 -4.92
N HIS A 92 2.83 -3.34 -3.95
CA HIS A 92 1.38 -3.23 -3.77
C HIS A 92 0.95 -1.77 -3.56
N GLU A 93 1.57 -1.08 -2.60
CA GLU A 93 1.20 0.31 -2.28
C GLU A 93 1.54 1.28 -3.42
N LEU A 94 2.65 1.06 -4.13
CA LEU A 94 2.98 1.85 -5.33
C LEU A 94 1.99 1.59 -6.46
N ALA A 95 1.46 0.38 -6.63
CA ALA A 95 0.42 0.13 -7.63
C ALA A 95 -0.86 0.91 -7.30
N HIS A 96 -1.21 1.07 -6.02
CA HIS A 96 -2.28 1.98 -5.60
C HIS A 96 -1.98 3.43 -5.96
N THR A 97 -0.77 3.94 -5.75
CA THR A 97 -0.45 5.33 -6.16
C THR A 97 -0.52 5.51 -7.67
N LEU A 98 -0.32 4.44 -8.43
CA LEU A 98 -0.48 4.34 -9.89
C LEU A 98 -1.93 4.01 -10.33
N GLY A 99 -2.92 4.10 -9.44
CA GLY A 99 -4.33 4.00 -9.78
C GLY A 99 -4.91 2.59 -9.87
N ALA A 100 -4.13 1.54 -9.58
CA ALA A 100 -4.66 0.18 -9.47
C ALA A 100 -5.48 0.03 -8.19
N THR A 101 -6.67 -0.54 -8.29
CA THR A 101 -7.46 -0.99 -7.13
C THR A 101 -7.11 -2.43 -6.78
N HIS A 102 -7.66 -2.95 -5.67
CA HIS A 102 -7.56 -4.39 -5.42
C HIS A 102 -8.25 -5.18 -6.54
N ASP A 103 -7.72 -6.36 -6.84
CA ASP A 103 -8.34 -7.28 -7.78
C ASP A 103 -9.73 -7.67 -7.22
N GLY A 104 -10.76 -7.54 -8.05
CA GLY A 104 -12.16 -7.76 -7.65
C GLY A 104 -12.94 -6.46 -7.39
N ASP A 105 -12.24 -5.36 -7.09
CA ASP A 105 -12.87 -4.04 -6.91
C ASP A 105 -13.16 -3.37 -8.25
N ASN A 106 -14.04 -2.35 -8.19
CA ASN A 106 -14.27 -1.46 -9.31
C ASN A 106 -13.02 -0.58 -9.55
N PRO A 107 -12.69 -0.26 -10.81
CA PRO A 107 -11.54 0.57 -11.13
C PRO A 107 -11.65 1.95 -10.49
N PHE A 108 -10.51 2.59 -10.28
CA PHE A 108 -10.45 3.96 -9.80
C PHE A 108 -11.22 4.90 -10.74
N LYS A 109 -12.07 5.76 -10.18
CA LYS A 109 -13.02 6.60 -10.93
C LYS A 109 -12.36 7.38 -12.07
N ASP A 110 -11.17 7.92 -11.82
CA ASP A 110 -10.46 8.74 -12.80
C ASP A 110 -10.00 7.93 -14.01
N ILE A 111 -9.96 6.59 -13.95
CA ILE A 111 -9.60 5.72 -15.08
C ILE A 111 -10.72 4.73 -15.44
N ALA A 112 -11.90 4.85 -14.85
CA ALA A 112 -12.97 3.85 -15.00
C ALA A 112 -13.38 3.64 -16.45
N ASP A 113 -13.42 4.70 -17.26
CA ASP A 113 -13.77 4.63 -18.69
C ASP A 113 -12.67 3.98 -19.56
N MET A 114 -11.46 3.82 -19.02
CA MET A 114 -10.30 3.27 -19.71
C MET A 114 -10.00 1.82 -19.29
N ALA A 115 -10.42 1.42 -18.09
CA ALA A 115 -10.30 0.06 -17.58
C ALA A 115 -11.37 -0.85 -18.21
N LYS A 116 -10.97 -1.68 -19.15
CA LYS A 116 -11.85 -2.58 -19.93
C LYS A 116 -12.03 -3.93 -19.25
N SER A 117 -11.02 -4.38 -18.50
CA SER A 117 -11.03 -5.68 -17.83
C SER A 117 -11.57 -5.59 -16.40
N LYS A 118 -12.30 -6.62 -15.96
CA LYS A 118 -12.66 -6.81 -14.56
C LYS A 118 -11.62 -7.70 -13.88
N CYS A 119 -10.98 -7.20 -12.84
CA CYS A 119 -9.92 -7.90 -12.15
C CYS A 119 -10.48 -9.06 -11.30
N GLN A 120 -9.80 -10.22 -11.30
CA GLN A 120 -10.27 -11.43 -10.64
C GLN A 120 -9.67 -11.55 -9.23
N PRO A 121 -10.48 -11.52 -8.15
CA PRO A 121 -9.99 -11.37 -6.77
C PRO A 121 -9.17 -12.56 -6.26
N TYR A 122 -9.42 -13.77 -6.75
CA TYR A 122 -8.86 -15.00 -6.18
C TYR A 122 -7.72 -15.61 -6.99
N THR A 123 -7.04 -14.78 -7.81
CA THR A 123 -5.89 -15.22 -8.60
C THR A 123 -4.57 -15.14 -7.84
N GLY A 124 -4.57 -14.50 -6.66
CA GLY A 124 -3.40 -14.45 -5.78
C GLY A 124 -2.24 -13.59 -6.29
N HIS A 125 -2.52 -12.65 -7.20
CA HIS A 125 -1.56 -11.61 -7.62
C HIS A 125 -1.35 -10.58 -6.51
N MET A 126 -0.36 -9.70 -6.69
CA MET A 126 -0.01 -8.70 -5.68
C MET A 126 -1.18 -7.79 -5.29
N MET A 127 -2.11 -7.48 -6.19
CA MET A 127 -3.30 -6.65 -5.87
C MET A 127 -4.50 -7.46 -5.34
N ALA A 128 -4.37 -8.76 -5.09
CA ALA A 128 -5.46 -9.55 -4.54
C ALA A 128 -5.90 -9.02 -3.15
N PRO A 129 -7.18 -9.16 -2.75
CA PRO A 129 -7.66 -8.74 -1.43
C PRO A 129 -7.02 -9.50 -0.26
N SER A 130 -6.28 -10.58 -0.55
CA SER A 130 -5.58 -11.39 0.43
C SER A 130 -4.16 -11.66 -0.06
N ALA A 131 -3.19 -11.37 0.81
CA ALA A 131 -1.76 -11.55 0.51
C ALA A 131 -1.35 -13.04 0.45
N HIS A 132 -0.13 -13.29 -0.03
CA HIS A 132 0.51 -14.62 -0.07
C HIS A 132 -0.18 -15.65 -1.00
N GLY A 133 -0.83 -15.18 -2.06
CA GLY A 133 -1.37 -16.05 -3.11
C GLY A 133 -0.29 -16.72 -3.98
N SER A 134 -0.70 -17.66 -4.84
CA SER A 134 0.22 -18.40 -5.71
C SER A 134 0.94 -17.54 -6.75
N ASN A 135 0.40 -16.38 -7.10
CA ASN A 135 1.00 -15.40 -8.02
C ASN A 135 1.57 -14.20 -7.27
N ASN A 136 1.86 -14.35 -5.97
CA ASN A 136 2.48 -13.31 -5.16
C ASN A 136 3.84 -12.95 -5.77
N GLY A 137 4.07 -11.66 -6.04
CA GLY A 137 5.22 -11.17 -6.81
C GLY A 137 4.90 -10.78 -8.26
N HIS A 138 3.68 -11.06 -8.75
CA HIS A 138 3.21 -10.63 -10.07
C HIS A 138 1.98 -9.75 -9.97
N PHE A 139 1.89 -8.73 -10.82
CA PHE A 139 0.64 -8.01 -11.06
C PHE A 139 -0.22 -8.79 -12.06
N SER A 140 -1.55 -8.76 -11.90
CA SER A 140 -2.45 -9.31 -12.90
C SER A 140 -2.43 -8.44 -14.16
N ASP A 141 -2.76 -9.01 -15.32
CA ASP A 141 -2.90 -8.21 -16.56
C ASP A 141 -3.91 -7.08 -16.39
N CYS A 142 -4.94 -7.28 -15.57
CA CYS A 142 -5.93 -6.28 -15.23
C CYS A 142 -5.35 -5.14 -14.38
N SER A 143 -4.56 -5.44 -13.35
CA SER A 143 -3.88 -4.39 -12.57
C SER A 143 -2.90 -3.60 -13.45
N ILE A 144 -2.17 -4.27 -14.35
CA ILE A 144 -1.26 -3.63 -15.31
C ILE A 144 -2.04 -2.72 -16.27
N GLU A 145 -3.21 -3.13 -16.73
CA GLU A 145 -4.09 -2.31 -17.57
C GLU A 145 -4.51 -1.02 -16.84
N GLN A 146 -4.93 -1.12 -15.57
CA GLN A 146 -5.28 0.04 -14.76
C GLN A 146 -4.09 1.00 -14.57
N ILE A 147 -2.90 0.47 -14.28
CA ILE A 147 -1.67 1.27 -14.15
C ILE A 147 -1.38 2.01 -15.47
N ARG A 148 -1.47 1.32 -16.62
CA ARG A 148 -1.26 1.94 -17.94
C ARG A 148 -2.28 3.06 -18.21
N ALA A 149 -3.55 2.83 -17.87
CA ALA A 149 -4.59 3.83 -18.01
C ALA A 149 -4.31 5.07 -17.16
N PHE A 150 -3.89 4.90 -15.91
CA PHE A 150 -3.54 6.02 -15.04
C PHE A 150 -2.31 6.78 -15.55
N VAL A 151 -1.22 6.08 -15.86
CA VAL A 151 0.02 6.71 -16.35
C VAL A 151 -0.22 7.49 -17.65
N SER A 152 -1.13 7.03 -18.51
CA SER A 152 -1.49 7.76 -19.74
C SER A 152 -2.17 9.11 -19.50
N LYS A 153 -2.61 9.40 -18.27
CA LYS A 153 -3.20 10.68 -17.85
C LYS A 153 -2.22 11.60 -17.12
N LEU A 154 -1.02 11.13 -16.84
CA LEU A 154 0.02 11.96 -16.23
C LEU A 154 0.60 12.87 -17.32
N GLU A 155 0.61 14.17 -17.04
CA GLU A 155 1.17 15.21 -17.92
C GLU A 155 2.69 15.31 -17.80
#